data_AF-I6YWC3-F1
#
_entry.id   AF-I6YWC3-F1
#
_cell.length_a   1.000
_cell.length_b   1.000
_cell.length_c   1.000
_cell.angle_alpha   90.00
_cell.angle_beta   90.00
_cell.angle_gamma   90.00
#
_symmetry.space_group_name_H-M   'P 1'
#
loop_
_entity.id
_entity.type
_entity.pdbx_description
1 polymer ?
#
loop_
_entity_poly.entity_id
_entity_poly.type
_entity_poly.pdbx_seq_one_letter_code
_entity_poly.pdbx_strand_id
1 'polypeptide(L)'
;MNTDTLILRIPVKEKDKGYLQTGEKYNIKLDDGNVIAGKLVGAESEIKYIENTNVIFCSFSFENTNHKYNPGAFYPVELILGKTNLKEYLWRLFE
;
A
#
# COMPACT_ATOMS: atom_id res chain seq x y z
N MET A 1 -23.36 10.27 2.75
CA MET A 1 -22.09 10.18 2.01
C MET A 1 -21.63 8.74 2.14
N ASN A 2 -21.56 7.98 1.04
CA ASN A 2 -21.01 6.62 1.08
C ASN A 2 -19.49 6.74 1.02
N THR A 3 -18.84 6.56 2.17
CA THR A 3 -17.40 6.36 2.24
C THR A 3 -17.13 4.88 2.06
N ASP A 4 -16.78 4.48 0.85
CA ASP A 4 -16.31 3.11 0.61
C ASP A 4 -14.88 2.99 1.13
N THR A 5 -14.61 1.93 1.90
CA THR A 5 -13.24 1.58 2.29
C THR A 5 -12.69 0.62 1.26
N LEU A 6 -11.49 0.89 0.74
CA LEU A 6 -10.79 0.00 -0.18
C LEU A 6 -9.51 -0.57 0.45
N ILE A 7 -9.08 -1.73 -0.04
CA ILE A 7 -7.84 -2.38 0.37
C ILE A 7 -6.81 -2.28 -0.75
N LEU A 8 -5.73 -1.54 -0.51
CA LEU A 8 -4.57 -1.46 -1.38
C LEU A 8 -3.50 -2.47 -0.96
N ARG A 9 -3.14 -3.38 -1.86
CA ARG A 9 -2.04 -4.31 -1.63
C ARG A 9 -0.76 -3.73 -2.25
N ILE A 10 0.28 -3.60 -1.45
CA ILE A 10 1.56 -2.99 -1.81
C ILE A 10 2.67 -3.99 -1.51
N PRO A 11 3.48 -4.41 -2.48
CA PRO A 11 4.71 -5.15 -2.21
C PRO A 11 5.72 -4.23 -1.54
N VAL A 12 6.19 -4.67 -0.39
CA VAL A 12 7.20 -4.01 0.41
C VAL A 12 8.41 -4.93 0.41
N LYS A 13 9.62 -4.36 0.27
CA LYS A 13 10.85 -5.14 0.33
C LYS A 13 10.91 -5.85 1.68
N GLU A 14 11.26 -7.13 1.66
CA GLU A 14 11.24 -7.98 2.85
C GLU A 14 12.11 -7.42 3.98
N LYS A 15 13.25 -6.82 3.64
CA LYS A 15 14.14 -6.10 4.58
C LYS A 15 13.49 -4.88 5.27
N ASP A 16 12.49 -4.27 4.64
CA ASP A 16 11.84 -3.04 5.10
C ASP A 16 10.57 -3.33 5.93
N LYS A 17 10.17 -4.61 6.06
CA LYS A 17 9.00 -5.03 6.84
C LYS A 17 9.04 -4.60 8.30
N GLY A 18 10.24 -4.49 8.88
CA GLY A 18 10.43 -4.11 10.28
C GLY A 18 10.00 -2.67 10.60
N TYR A 19 9.81 -1.83 9.57
CA TYR A 19 9.30 -0.47 9.72
C TYR A 19 7.76 -0.39 9.69
N LEU A 20 7.09 -1.52 9.47
CA LEU A 20 5.64 -1.61 9.34
C LEU A 20 5.02 -2.29 10.55
N GLN A 21 3.98 -1.67 11.10
CA GLN A 21 3.24 -2.15 12.25
C GLN A 21 1.75 -2.20 11.93
N THR A 22 1.14 -3.37 12.10
CA THR A 22 -0.29 -3.55 11.87
C THR A 22 -1.09 -2.61 12.76
N GLY A 23 -2.07 -1.93 12.17
CA GLY A 23 -2.91 -0.94 12.83
C GLY A 23 -2.45 0.51 12.65
N GLU A 24 -1.19 0.74 12.28
CA GLU A 24 -0.64 2.08 12.06
C GLU A 24 -1.07 2.68 10.71
N LYS A 25 -1.08 4.01 10.65
CA LYS A 25 -1.39 4.77 9.44
C LYS A 25 -0.12 5.26 8.75
N TYR A 26 -0.10 5.17 7.43
CA TYR A 26 1.02 5.55 6.58
C TYR A 26 0.53 6.44 5.44
N ASN A 27 1.40 7.35 5.01
CA ASN A 27 1.15 8.14 3.82
C ASN A 27 1.53 7.32 2.58
N ILE A 28 0.58 7.16 1.67
CA ILE A 28 0.77 6.46 0.41
C ILE A 28 0.57 7.51 -0.67
N LYS A 29 1.63 7.82 -1.40
CA LYS A 29 1.58 8.71 -2.54
C LYS A 29 1.26 7.90 -3.79
N LEU A 30 0.26 8.34 -4.53
CA LEU A 30 -0.13 7.77 -5.82
C LEU A 30 0.58 8.52 -6.95
N ASP A 31 0.68 7.90 -8.13
CA ASP A 31 1.34 8.46 -9.32
C ASP A 31 0.74 9.80 -9.80
N ASP A 32 -0.55 9.99 -9.60
CA ASP A 32 -1.28 11.24 -9.87
C ASP A 32 -0.92 12.38 -8.89
N GLY A 33 0.02 12.14 -7.98
CA GLY A 33 0.53 13.09 -6.99
C GLY A 33 -0.31 13.18 -5.72
N ASN A 34 -1.46 12.48 -5.65
CA ASN A 34 -2.28 12.51 -4.45
C ASN A 34 -1.68 11.65 -3.33
N VAL A 35 -1.86 12.10 -2.11
CA VAL A 35 -1.43 11.37 -0.91
C VAL A 35 -2.69 10.92 -0.16
N ILE A 36 -2.78 9.62 0.06
CA ILE A 36 -3.83 9.01 0.88
C ILE A 36 -3.23 8.51 2.19
N ALA A 37 -4.03 8.53 3.26
CA ALA A 37 -3.67 7.91 4.53
C ALA A 37 -4.20 6.47 4.55
N GLY A 38 -3.30 5.49 4.46
CA GLY A 38 -3.63 4.06 4.52
C GLY A 38 -3.28 3.44 5.86
N LYS A 39 -4.22 2.71 6.47
CA LYS A 39 -3.98 1.92 7.69
C LYS A 39 -3.51 0.52 7.31
N LEU A 40 -2.35 0.09 7.80
CA LEU A 40 -1.88 -1.29 7.58
C LEU A 40 -2.81 -2.28 8.29
N VAL A 41 -3.44 -3.17 7.53
CA VAL A 41 -4.32 -4.23 8.08
C VAL A 41 -3.60 -5.56 8.25
N GLY A 42 -2.54 -5.80 7.47
CA GLY A 42 -1.73 -7.01 7.58
C GLY A 42 -0.66 -7.11 6.51
N ALA A 43 0.25 -8.05 6.70
CA ALA A 43 1.25 -8.43 5.72
C ALA A 43 1.20 -9.93 5.50
N GLU A 44 1.40 -10.35 4.25
CA GLU A 44 1.49 -11.77 3.91
C GLU A 44 2.76 -12.39 4.50
N SER A 45 2.67 -13.67 4.88
CA SER A 45 3.80 -14.45 5.38
C SER A 45 4.69 -14.97 4.24
N GLU A 46 4.15 -15.07 3.03
CA GLU A 46 4.88 -15.56 1.86
C GLU A 46 5.76 -14.45 1.27
N ILE A 47 7.05 -14.76 1.11
CA ILE A 47 8.00 -13.91 0.40
C ILE A 47 7.93 -14.26 -1.08
N LYS A 48 7.73 -13.25 -1.93
CA LYS A 48 7.80 -13.38 -3.39
C LYS A 48 9.08 -12.74 -3.92
N TYR A 49 9.62 -13.29 -5.00
CA TYR A 49 10.78 -12.74 -5.68
C TYR A 49 10.32 -12.02 -6.95
N ILE A 50 10.48 -10.70 -6.98
CA ILE A 50 10.06 -9.83 -8.09
C ILE A 50 11.24 -8.93 -8.45
N GLU A 51 11.63 -8.90 -9.72
CA GLU A 51 12.68 -8.00 -10.24
C GLU A 51 13.96 -7.98 -9.38
N ASN A 52 14.48 -9.16 -9.05
CA ASN A 52 15.66 -9.34 -8.20
C ASN A 52 15.53 -8.83 -6.75
N THR A 53 14.29 -8.71 -6.26
CA THR A 53 14.00 -8.24 -4.90
C THR A 53 13.03 -9.18 -4.20
N ASN A 54 13.37 -9.56 -2.97
CA ASN A 54 12.43 -10.23 -2.06
C ASN A 54 11.41 -9.21 -1.56
N VAL A 55 10.13 -9.50 -1.78
CA VAL A 55 9.00 -8.66 -1.36
C VAL A 55 7.99 -9.47 -0.56
N ILE A 56 7.31 -8.79 0.36
CA ILE A 56 6.09 -9.27 1.02
C ILE A 56 4.96 -8.34 0.61
N PHE A 57 3.75 -8.85 0.47
CA PHE A 57 2.60 -8.00 0.15
C PHE A 57 1.94 -7.52 1.43
N CYS A 58 1.81 -6.20 1.58
CA CYS A 58 1.18 -5.53 2.70
C CYS A 58 -0.16 -4.95 2.24
N SER A 59 -1.22 -5.20 3.02
CA SER A 59 -2.57 -4.71 2.74
C SER A 59 -2.84 -3.47 3.58
N PHE A 60 -3.22 -2.37 2.94
CA PHE A 60 -3.55 -1.09 3.56
C PHE A 60 -5.00 -0.73 3.27
N SER A 61 -5.79 -0.45 4.31
CA SER A 61 -7.14 0.09 4.13
C SER A 61 -7.13 1.62 4.06
N PHE A 62 -7.92 2.20 3.16
CA PHE A 62 -8.07 3.65 3.07
C PHE A 62 -9.49 4.02 2.65
N GLU A 63 -9.88 5.27 2.95
CA GLU A 63 -11.18 5.82 2.55
C GLU A 63 -11.12 6.30 1.10
N ASN A 64 -12.00 5.74 0.26
CA ASN A 64 -12.15 6.14 -1.14
C ASN A 64 -13.26 7.19 -1.28
N THR A 65 -13.02 8.37 -0.71
CA THR A 65 -13.98 9.48 -0.79
C THR A 65 -14.23 9.85 -2.27
N ASN A 66 -15.50 10.06 -2.62
CA ASN A 66 -15.96 10.39 -3.98
C ASN A 66 -15.71 9.29 -5.03
N HIS A 67 -15.47 8.04 -4.61
CA HIS A 67 -15.26 6.89 -5.51
C HIS A 67 -14.17 7.14 -6.58
N LYS A 68 -13.11 7.85 -6.19
CA LYS A 68 -12.04 8.23 -7.11
C LYS A 68 -11.25 7.02 -7.64
N TYR A 69 -11.10 5.99 -6.81
CA TYR A 69 -10.33 4.79 -7.14
C TYR A 69 -11.25 3.60 -7.39
N ASN A 70 -10.87 2.75 -8.36
CA ASN A 70 -11.65 1.58 -8.76
C ASN A 70 -11.07 0.31 -8.13
N PRO A 71 -11.89 -0.54 -7.50
CA PRO A 71 -11.47 -1.88 -7.08
C PRO A 71 -10.89 -2.68 -8.25
N GLY A 72 -9.91 -3.56 -7.98
CA GLY A 72 -9.26 -4.40 -9.00
C GLY A 72 -8.24 -3.69 -9.89
N ALA A 73 -8.19 -2.35 -9.89
CA ALA A 73 -7.22 -1.59 -10.68
C ALA A 73 -5.82 -1.56 -10.05
N PHE A 74 -4.84 -1.20 -10.88
CA PHE A 74 -3.44 -1.06 -10.52
C PHE A 74 -3.06 0.41 -10.49
N TYR A 75 -2.48 0.85 -9.37
CA TYR A 75 -2.08 2.24 -9.15
C TYR A 75 -0.62 2.27 -8.69
N PRO A 76 0.29 2.93 -9.41
CA PRO A 76 1.66 3.08 -8.95
C PRO A 76 1.67 3.89 -7.66
N VAL A 77 2.37 3.37 -6.65
CA VAL A 77 2.36 3.92 -5.31
C VAL A 77 3.76 3.99 -4.71
N GLU A 78 3.99 5.03 -3.92
CA GLU A 78 5.16 5.21 -3.06
C GLU A 78 4.70 5.25 -1.60
N LEU A 79 5.27 4.36 -0.77
CA LEU A 79 4.99 4.31 0.66
C LEU A 79 5.99 5.21 1.42
N ILE A 80 5.48 6.20 2.14
CA ILE A 80 6.29 7.19 2.86
C ILE A 80 6.35 6.79 4.34
N LEU A 81 7.53 6.36 4.80
CA LEU A 81 7.77 5.94 6.19
C LEU A 81 8.52 7.03 6.95
N GLY A 82 7.81 8.00 7.53
CA GLY A 82 8.43 9.08 8.29
C GLY A 82 9.42 9.91 7.44
N LYS A 83 10.72 9.91 7.79
CA LYS A 83 11.80 10.54 6.99
C LYS A 83 12.41 9.62 5.93
N THR A 84 11.97 8.38 5.84
CA THR A 84 12.50 7.35 4.92
C THR A 84 11.47 7.08 3.83
N ASN A 85 11.79 7.44 2.58
CA ASN A 85 10.99 7.06 1.41
C ASN A 85 11.34 5.62 1.03
N LEU A 86 10.38 4.70 1.13
CA LEU A 86 10.52 3.38 0.54
C LEU A 86 10.14 3.49 -0.95
N LYS A 87 11.16 3.59 -1.81
CA LYS A 87 10.93 3.60 -3.26
C LYS A 87 10.36 2.26 -3.76
N GLU A 88 9.09 2.37 -4.14
CA GLU A 88 8.23 1.69 -5.14
C GLU A 88 8.33 0.18 -5.36
N TYR A 89 7.19 -0.51 -5.26
CA TYR A 89 6.66 -1.49 -6.23
C TYR A 89 5.10 -1.55 -6.12
N LEU A 90 4.41 -1.71 -7.25
CA LEU A 90 2.94 -1.77 -7.47
C LEU A 90 2.25 -3.03 -6.87
N TRP A 91 0.91 -3.12 -6.79
CA TRP A 91 0.08 -4.28 -7.25
C TRP A 91 -1.16 -4.66 -6.40
N ARG A 92 -2.34 -4.26 -6.93
CA ARG A 92 -3.73 -4.78 -6.80
C ARG A 92 -4.58 -4.30 -5.60
N LEU A 93 -5.65 -3.56 -5.90
CA LEU A 93 -6.77 -3.35 -4.96
C LEU A 93 -7.69 -4.57 -4.97
N PHE A 94 -8.09 -5.08 -3.80
CA PHE A 94 -9.12 -6.13 -3.70
C PHE A 94 -10.43 -5.51 -3.17
N GLU A 95 -11.56 -6.08 -3.63
CA GLU A 95 -12.92 -5.78 -3.17
C GLU A 95 -13.15 -6.18 -1.71
#